data_AF-A0A2W5ZAF1-F1
#
_entry.id   AF-A0A2W5ZAF1-F1
#
_cell.length_a   1.000
_cell.length_b   1.000
_cell.length_c   1.000
_cell.angle_alpha   90.00
_cell.angle_beta   90.00
_cell.angle_gamma   90.00
#
_symmetry.space_group_name_H-M   'P 1'
#
loop_
_entity.id
_entity.type
_entity.pdbx_description
1 polymer ?
#
loop_
_entity_poly.entity_id
_entity_poly.type
_entity_poly.pdbx_seq_one_letter_code
_entity_poly.pdbx_strand_id
1 'polypeptide(L)'
;MPVGDIVPELVLVVGAVVVLVYALFAPRSAQPWCALAALAVLAVAAATTLPMLRGSQALTFFDTYAADDAAVWAKLIVLAVTALTILASLEWFSPDPRQGEYYAMVLFSALG
;
A
#
# COMPACT_ATOMS: atom_id res chain seq x y z
N MET A 1 -11.32 8.80 -19.02
CA MET A 1 -11.40 7.85 -17.88
C MET A 1 -11.00 8.62 -16.64
N PRO A 2 -11.80 8.61 -15.55
CA PRO A 2 -11.43 9.32 -14.34
C PRO A 2 -10.33 8.52 -13.64
N VAL A 3 -9.06 8.81 -13.98
CA VAL A 3 -7.89 8.19 -13.32
C VAL A 3 -7.86 8.54 -11.81
N GLY A 4 -8.60 9.58 -11.42
CA GLY A 4 -8.79 9.98 -10.02
C GLY A 4 -9.39 8.89 -9.12
N ASP A 5 -10.18 7.97 -9.68
CA ASP A 5 -10.90 6.95 -8.91
C ASP A 5 -9.99 5.83 -8.37
N ILE A 6 -8.76 5.75 -8.89
CA ILE A 6 -7.76 4.72 -8.54
C ILE A 6 -6.48 5.33 -7.99
N VAL A 7 -6.54 6.57 -7.47
CA VAL A 7 -5.37 7.24 -6.87
C VAL A 7 -4.76 6.42 -5.73
N PRO A 8 -5.52 5.83 -4.78
CA PRO A 8 -4.95 4.99 -3.73
C PRO A 8 -4.17 3.79 -4.27
N GLU A 9 -4.70 3.14 -5.31
CA GLU A 9 -4.06 2.00 -5.98
C GLU A 9 -2.78 2.42 -6.71
N LEU A 10 -2.78 3.58 -7.36
CA LEU A 10 -1.57 4.14 -7.97
C LEU A 10 -0.51 4.46 -6.91
N VAL A 11 -0.90 5.00 -5.76
CA VAL A 11 0.01 5.23 -4.63
C VAL A 11 0.60 3.91 -4.14
N LEU A 12 -0.22 2.86 -3.99
CA LEU A 12 0.25 1.53 -3.59
C LEU A 12 1.21 0.92 -4.61
N VAL A 13 0.87 0.91 -5.90
CA VAL A 13 1.73 0.37 -6.98
C VAL A 13 3.07 1.09 -6.99
N VAL A 14 3.04 2.42 -7.10
CA VAL A 14 4.26 3.23 -7.22
C VAL A 14 5.08 3.13 -5.93
N GLY A 15 4.43 3.18 -4.78
CA GLY A 15 5.07 3.01 -3.48
C GLY A 15 5.73 1.63 -3.34
N ALA A 16 5.06 0.55 -3.73
CA ALA A 16 5.60 -0.81 -3.72
C ALA A 16 6.83 -0.93 -4.61
N VAL A 17 6.78 -0.37 -5.82
CA VAL A 17 7.93 -0.33 -6.75
C VAL A 17 9.09 0.47 -6.15
N VAL A 18 8.83 1.63 -5.56
CA VAL A 18 9.86 2.45 -4.91
C VAL A 18 10.50 1.71 -3.74
N VAL A 19 9.71 1.07 -2.87
CA VAL A 19 10.22 0.26 -1.75
C VAL A 19 11.05 -0.91 -2.26
N LEU A 20 10.61 -1.59 -3.34
CA LEU A 20 11.35 -2.70 -3.95
C LEU A 20 12.71 -2.24 -4.50
N VAL A 21 12.72 -1.15 -5.29
CA VAL A 21 13.94 -0.58 -5.85
C VAL A 21 14.87 -0.12 -4.72
N TYR A 22 14.34 0.52 -3.69
CA TYR A 22 15.13 0.91 -2.53
C TYR A 22 15.73 -0.32 -1.83
N ALA A 23 14.94 -1.36 -1.56
CA ALA A 23 15.42 -2.59 -0.92
C ALA A 23 16.53 -3.30 -1.72
N LEU A 24 16.48 -3.23 -3.05
CA LEU A 24 17.49 -3.81 -3.94
C LEU A 24 18.86 -3.12 -3.85
N PHE A 25 18.87 -1.80 -3.65
CA PHE A 25 20.11 -1.00 -3.61
C PHE A 25 20.54 -0.63 -2.19
N ALA A 26 19.67 -0.77 -1.18
CA ALA A 26 19.95 -0.36 0.18
C ALA A 26 20.98 -1.29 0.87
N PRO A 27 21.98 -0.74 1.59
CA PRO A 27 22.87 -1.53 2.43
C PRO A 27 22.11 -2.15 3.60
N ARG A 28 22.67 -3.20 4.21
CA ARG A 28 22.04 -3.96 5.31
C ARG A 28 21.60 -3.08 6.49
N SER A 29 22.39 -2.05 6.83
CA SER A 29 22.05 -1.10 7.90
C SER A 29 20.84 -0.22 7.58
N ALA A 30 20.48 -0.09 6.30
CA ALA A 30 19.40 0.75 5.82
C ALA A 30 18.12 -0.05 5.47
N GLN A 31 18.16 -1.39 5.53
CA GLN A 31 17.02 -2.28 5.29
C GLN A 31 15.81 -2.02 6.22
N PRO A 32 15.97 -1.67 7.51
CA PRO A 32 14.84 -1.33 8.36
C PRO A 32 14.03 -0.11 7.88
N TRP A 33 14.65 0.79 7.10
CA TRP A 33 13.94 1.94 6.52
C TRP A 33 12.90 1.54 5.47
N CYS A 34 13.01 0.33 4.89
CA CYS A 34 11.99 -0.21 3.99
C CYS A 34 10.63 -0.35 4.70
N ALA A 35 10.64 -0.73 5.99
CA ALA A 35 9.42 -0.84 6.77
C ALA A 35 8.75 0.52 6.98
N LEU A 36 9.56 1.54 7.34
CA LEU A 36 9.06 2.91 7.52
C LEU A 36 8.54 3.48 6.20
N ALA A 37 9.24 3.24 5.09
CA ALA A 37 8.80 3.65 3.76
C ALA A 37 7.48 2.97 3.38
N ALA A 38 7.32 1.68 3.64
CA ALA A 38 6.08 0.96 3.38
C ALA A 38 4.91 1.50 4.23
N LEU A 39 5.14 1.78 5.51
CA LEU A 39 4.14 2.41 6.37
C LEU A 39 3.76 3.82 5.88
N ALA A 40 4.73 4.59 5.36
CA ALA A 40 4.45 5.90 4.76
C ALA A 40 3.60 5.77 3.49
N VAL A 41 3.87 4.78 2.63
CA VAL A 41 3.03 4.49 1.45
C VAL A 41 1.61 4.16 1.87
N LEU A 42 1.42 3.29 2.87
CA LEU A 42 0.09 2.94 3.39
C LEU A 42 -0.64 4.17 3.97
N ALA A 43 0.07 5.04 4.68
CA ALA A 43 -0.50 6.27 5.22
C ALA A 43 -0.96 7.22 4.12
N VAL A 44 -0.17 7.39 3.06
CA VAL A 44 -0.55 8.21 1.89
C VAL A 44 -1.75 7.58 1.17
N ALA A 45 -1.74 6.26 0.95
CA ALA A 45 -2.85 5.55 0.32
C ALA A 45 -4.16 5.70 1.13
N ALA A 46 -4.08 5.59 2.46
CA ALA A 46 -5.22 5.83 3.35
C ALA A 46 -5.70 7.28 3.27
N ALA A 47 -4.78 8.25 3.29
CA ALA A 47 -5.10 9.67 3.17
C ALA A 47 -5.78 10.01 1.84
N THR A 48 -5.41 9.34 0.75
CA THR A 48 -6.08 9.50 -0.56
C THR A 48 -7.41 8.75 -0.66
N THR A 49 -7.59 7.68 0.13
CA THR A 49 -8.85 6.91 0.18
C THR A 49 -9.94 7.64 0.98
N LEU A 50 -9.57 8.33 2.06
CA LEU A 50 -10.53 8.99 2.96
C LEU A 50 -11.49 9.99 2.27
N PRO A 51 -11.04 10.87 1.35
CA PRO A 51 -11.94 11.77 0.61
C PRO A 51 -12.96 11.04 -0.26
N MET A 52 -12.67 9.80 -0.68
CA MET A 52 -13.54 9.00 -1.56
C MET A 52 -14.82 8.53 -0.85
N LEU A 53 -14.83 8.46 0.49
CA LEU A 53 -16.02 8.16 1.31
C LEU A 53 -17.17 9.17 1.15
N ARG A 54 -16.88 10.34 0.57
CA ARG A 54 -17.88 11.39 0.29
C ARG A 54 -18.18 11.53 -1.20
N GLY A 55 -17.64 10.62 -2.02
CA GLY A 55 -17.78 10.62 -3.47
C GLY A 55 -19.15 10.11 -3.93
N SER A 56 -19.45 10.35 -5.21
CA SER A 56 -20.61 9.71 -5.85
C SER A 56 -20.31 8.23 -6.11
N GLN A 57 -21.24 7.35 -5.77
CA GLN A 57 -21.17 5.94 -6.15
C GLN A 57 -21.28 5.82 -7.66
N ALA A 58 -20.25 5.30 -8.31
CA ALA A 58 -20.19 5.21 -9.76
C ALA A 58 -19.50 3.92 -10.20
N LEU A 59 -19.91 3.45 -11.37
CA LEU A 59 -19.16 2.46 -12.13
C LEU A 59 -18.12 3.20 -12.99
N THR A 60 -16.89 2.71 -12.97
CA THR A 60 -15.77 3.27 -13.71
C THR A 60 -15.06 2.13 -14.48
N PHE A 61 -14.20 2.48 -15.43
CA PHE A 61 -13.50 1.51 -16.32
C PHE A 61 -14.46 0.56 -17.05
N PHE A 62 -15.33 1.09 -17.92
CA PHE A 62 -16.27 0.27 -18.72
C PHE A 62 -17.14 -0.65 -17.85
N ASP A 63 -17.63 -0.13 -16.74
CA ASP A 63 -18.50 -0.85 -15.80
C ASP A 63 -17.88 -2.10 -15.15
N THR A 64 -16.55 -2.25 -15.17
CA THR A 64 -15.86 -3.36 -14.52
C THR A 64 -15.42 -3.05 -13.09
N TYR A 65 -15.45 -1.78 -12.68
CA TYR A 65 -15.00 -1.35 -11.35
C TYR A 65 -16.07 -0.51 -10.65
N ALA A 66 -16.54 -0.99 -9.50
CA ALA A 66 -17.50 -0.28 -8.67
C ALA A 66 -16.77 0.57 -7.61
N ALA A 67 -16.83 1.89 -7.74
CA ALA A 67 -16.34 2.84 -6.76
C ALA A 67 -17.47 3.21 -5.80
N ASP A 68 -17.88 2.27 -4.95
CA ASP A 68 -18.89 2.46 -3.91
C ASP A 68 -18.27 2.52 -2.50
N ASP A 69 -19.10 2.88 -1.52
CA ASP A 69 -18.63 3.02 -0.13
C ASP A 69 -18.13 1.69 0.44
N ALA A 70 -18.71 0.55 0.01
CA ALA A 70 -18.30 -0.76 0.47
C ALA A 70 -16.87 -1.08 0.00
N ALA A 71 -16.55 -0.80 -1.27
CA ALA A 71 -15.21 -0.92 -1.82
C ALA A 71 -14.22 0.01 -1.12
N VAL A 72 -14.61 1.27 -0.85
CA VAL A 72 -13.78 2.24 -0.13
C VAL A 72 -13.49 1.77 1.30
N TRP A 73 -14.49 1.30 2.04
CA TRP A 73 -14.30 0.73 3.38
C TRP A 73 -13.44 -0.53 3.36
N ALA A 74 -13.63 -1.42 2.38
CA ALA A 74 -12.81 -2.61 2.21
C ALA A 74 -11.33 -2.23 2.00
N LYS A 75 -11.04 -1.24 1.15
CA LYS A 75 -9.68 -0.70 0.96
C LYS A 75 -9.08 -0.21 2.28
N LEU A 76 -9.83 0.56 3.07
CA LEU A 76 -9.34 1.07 4.36
C LEU A 76 -9.03 -0.07 5.35
N ILE A 77 -9.85 -1.12 5.38
CA ILE A 77 -9.61 -2.31 6.20
C ILE A 77 -8.34 -3.02 5.73
N VAL A 78 -8.18 -3.26 4.43
CA VAL A 78 -6.98 -3.87 3.86
C VAL A 78 -5.75 -3.07 4.24
N LEU A 79 -5.74 -1.75 3.98
CA LEU A 79 -4.62 -0.86 4.34
C LEU A 79 -4.27 -0.92 5.83
N ALA A 80 -5.26 -0.92 6.71
CA ALA A 80 -5.05 -1.01 8.15
C ALA A 80 -4.46 -2.36 8.57
N VAL A 81 -5.02 -3.47 8.05
CA VAL A 81 -4.51 -4.82 8.32
C VAL A 81 -3.08 -4.98 7.81
N THR A 82 -2.79 -4.50 6.60
CA THR A 82 -1.43 -4.51 6.03
C THR A 82 -0.46 -3.74 6.91
N ALA A 83 -0.83 -2.57 7.43
CA ALA A 83 0.01 -1.81 8.34
C ALA A 83 0.30 -2.58 9.63
N LEU A 84 -0.73 -3.23 10.21
CA LEU A 84 -0.57 -4.08 11.39
C LEU A 84 0.32 -5.29 11.11
N THR A 85 0.19 -5.93 9.94
CA THR A 85 1.05 -7.04 9.51
C THR A 85 2.50 -6.59 9.41
N ILE A 86 2.78 -5.43 8.82
CA ILE A 86 4.12 -4.87 8.75
C ILE A 86 4.68 -4.64 10.16
N LEU A 87 3.91 -4.00 11.05
CA LEU A 87 4.33 -3.75 12.43
C LEU A 87 4.62 -5.05 13.20
N ALA A 88 3.77 -6.06 13.06
CA ALA A 88 3.96 -7.37 13.70
C ALA A 88 5.19 -8.12 13.15
N SER A 89 5.58 -7.85 11.89
CA SER A 89 6.71 -8.51 11.23
C SER A 89 8.09 -7.91 11.56
N LEU A 90 8.14 -6.70 12.16
CA LEU A 90 9.38 -5.95 12.39
C LEU A 90 10.42 -6.74 13.20
N GLU A 91 10.02 -7.33 14.32
CA GLU A 91 10.93 -8.08 15.19
C GLU A 91 11.34 -9.41 14.56
N TRP A 92 10.43 -10.05 13.83
CA TRP A 92 10.67 -11.35 13.20
C TRP A 92 11.75 -11.28 12.14
N PHE A 93 11.75 -10.23 11.31
CA PHE A 93 12.68 -10.05 10.20
C PHE A 93 13.91 -9.19 10.52
N SER A 94 14.01 -8.66 11.74
CA SER A 94 15.19 -7.91 12.22
C SER A 94 16.54 -8.65 11.97
N PRO A 95 16.64 -9.99 12.15
CA PRO A 95 17.88 -10.72 11.88
C PRO A 95 18.16 -10.95 10.38
N ASP A 96 17.16 -10.81 9.50
CA ASP A 96 17.25 -11.18 8.10
C ASP A 96 17.77 -10.01 7.24
N PRO A 97 18.90 -10.18 6.52
CA PRO A 97 19.45 -9.14 5.66
C PRO A 97 18.60 -8.79 4.44
N ARG A 98 17.54 -9.55 4.12
CA ARG A 98 16.64 -9.34 2.96
C ARG A 98 15.24 -8.86 3.32
N GLN A 99 15.05 -8.40 4.56
CA GLN A 99 13.75 -7.95 5.06
C GLN A 99 13.08 -6.85 4.22
N GLY A 100 13.84 -6.05 3.45
CA GLY A 100 13.28 -5.02 2.58
C GLY A 100 12.36 -5.55 1.48
N GLU A 101 12.69 -6.70 0.89
CA GLU A 101 11.90 -7.32 -0.19
C GLU A 101 10.52 -7.76 0.33
N TYR A 102 10.47 -8.23 1.58
CA TYR A 102 9.22 -8.62 2.23
C TYR A 102 8.19 -7.48 2.26
N TYR A 103 8.61 -6.27 2.65
CA TYR A 103 7.69 -5.12 2.72
C TYR A 103 7.14 -4.73 1.35
N ALA A 104 7.94 -4.83 0.28
CA ALA A 104 7.45 -4.60 -1.07
C ALA A 104 6.42 -5.65 -1.50
N MET A 105 6.67 -6.93 -1.22
CA MET A 105 5.73 -8.02 -1.53
C MET A 105 4.42 -7.89 -0.76
N VAL A 106 4.48 -7.45 0.50
CA VAL A 106 3.28 -7.16 1.30
C VAL A 106 2.47 -6.01 0.70
N LEU A 107 3.11 -4.94 0.21
CA LEU A 107 2.41 -3.86 -0.49
C LEU A 107 1.77 -4.33 -1.80
N PHE A 108 2.45 -5.15 -2.60
CA PHE A 108 1.87 -5.74 -3.82
C PHE A 108 0.71 -6.67 -3.50
N SER A 109 0.78 -7.42 -2.41
CA SER A 109 -0.34 -8.27 -1.95
C SER A 109 -1.53 -7.45 -1.47
N ALA A 110 -1.33 -6.24 -0.93
CA ALA A 110 -2.41 -5.36 -0.49
C ALA A 110 -3.08 -4.62 -1.67
N LEU A 111 -2.37 -4.49 -2.79
CA LEU A 111 -2.86 -3.91 -4.03
C LEU A 111 -3.82 -4.86 -4.79
N GLY A 112 -3.48 -6.14 -4.82
CA GLY A 112 -4.23 -7.17 -5.55
C GLY A 112 -5.57 -7.50 -4.91
#